data_AF-A0A536PSY7-F1
#
_entry.id   AF-A0A536PSY7-F1
#
_cell.length_a   1.000
_cell.length_b   1.000
_cell.length_c   1.000
_cell.angle_alpha   90.00
_cell.angle_beta   90.00
_cell.angle_gamma   90.00
#
_symmetry.space_group_name_H-M   'P 1'
#
loop_
_entity.id
_entity.type
_entity.pdbx_description
1 polymer ?
#
loop_
_entity_poly.entity_id
_entity_poly.type
_entity_poly.pdbx_seq_one_letter_code
_entity_poly.pdbx_strand_id
1 'polypeptide(L)'
;MLQFDHRDPAKKVLEVAILAASRSWTTILTEIKKCEVRCANCHRLRTARQFNWTKLGTAVTSKTEASPRARGTKAVPDELRACTGCEQEKAPTEFAFRDKARGCRRRRCKDCMRKYASAHYRLHRDKYASGGWARNRQGRATMRRYVHQYLGAHPCVDCGETNIVVLDFDHRDGSEKVETIAWLLARGRTAELLSEIAKCEVRCANCHQRRTAAQFGWTKAKRAAGTISEPAGVL
;
A
#
# COMPACT_ATOMS: atom_id res chain seq x y z
N MET A 1 -1.04 11.89 17.76
CA MET A 1 -0.21 12.50 16.69
C MET A 1 -1.12 12.99 15.59
N LEU A 2 -0.90 14.19 15.05
CA LEU A 2 -1.72 14.76 13.96
C LEU A 2 -1.10 14.49 12.59
N GLN A 3 -1.95 14.32 11.59
CA GLN A 3 -1.62 14.02 10.19
C GLN A 3 -2.45 14.91 9.26
N PHE A 4 -1.83 15.36 8.17
CA PHE A 4 -2.54 16.03 7.07
C PHE A 4 -3.28 14.99 6.24
N ASP A 5 -4.58 15.16 6.12
CA ASP A 5 -5.47 14.26 5.40
C ASP A 5 -6.17 15.02 4.26
N HIS A 6 -5.98 14.60 3.02
CA HIS A 6 -6.56 15.30 1.87
C HIS A 6 -8.09 15.18 1.85
N ARG A 7 -8.80 16.31 1.83
CA ARG A 7 -10.27 16.33 1.76
C ARG A 7 -10.77 15.62 0.49
N ASP A 8 -10.09 15.83 -0.62
CA ASP A 8 -10.31 15.13 -1.89
C ASP A 8 -8.99 14.51 -2.39
N PRO A 9 -8.83 13.18 -2.27
CA PRO A 9 -7.63 12.47 -2.71
C PRO A 9 -7.36 12.59 -4.22
N ALA A 10 -8.37 12.87 -5.05
CA ALA A 10 -8.17 13.08 -6.49
C ALA A 10 -7.47 14.40 -6.81
N LYS A 11 -7.52 15.37 -5.89
CA LYS A 11 -6.88 16.69 -6.02
C LYS A 11 -5.49 16.76 -5.37
N LYS A 12 -5.05 15.65 -4.75
CA LYS A 12 -3.71 15.51 -4.18
C LYS A 12 -2.67 15.52 -5.29
N VAL A 13 -1.69 16.41 -5.18
CA VAL A 13 -0.52 16.39 -6.06
C VAL A 13 0.49 15.41 -5.50
N LEU A 14 0.89 15.59 -4.24
CA LEU A 14 1.86 14.77 -3.50
C LEU A 14 1.61 14.91 -1.98
N GLU A 15 2.29 14.11 -1.16
CA GLU A 15 2.22 14.27 0.30
C GLU A 15 2.94 15.53 0.76
N VAL A 16 2.34 16.25 1.72
CA VAL A 16 2.91 17.49 2.28
C VAL A 16 4.33 17.26 2.81
N ALA A 17 4.59 16.11 3.46
CA ALA A 17 5.92 15.76 3.95
C ALA A 17 6.97 15.64 2.83
N ILE A 18 6.58 15.15 1.64
CA ILE A 18 7.45 15.04 0.47
C ILE A 18 7.67 16.42 -0.18
N LEU A 19 6.61 17.22 -0.27
CA LEU A 19 6.69 18.58 -0.80
C LEU A 19 7.58 19.47 0.06
N ALA A 20 7.51 19.34 1.39
CA ALA A 20 8.31 20.09 2.35
C ALA A 20 9.83 19.90 2.15
N ALA A 21 10.25 18.75 1.61
CA ALA A 21 11.65 18.47 1.36
C ALA A 21 12.20 19.08 0.06
N SER A 22 11.35 19.49 -0.88
CA SER A 22 11.78 19.72 -2.27
C SER A 22 11.04 20.82 -3.05
N ARG A 23 10.05 21.49 -2.46
CA ARG A 23 9.18 22.45 -3.17
C ARG A 23 9.10 23.80 -2.46
N SER A 24 8.68 24.80 -3.23
CA SER A 24 8.48 26.16 -2.72
C SER A 24 7.37 26.21 -1.67
N TRP A 25 7.49 27.16 -0.74
CA TRP A 25 6.52 27.37 0.32
C TRP A 25 5.10 27.59 -0.21
N THR A 26 4.95 28.33 -1.31
CA THR A 26 3.67 28.53 -2.00
C THR A 26 3.02 27.22 -2.44
N THR A 27 3.81 26.27 -2.96
CA THR A 27 3.32 24.96 -3.39
C THR A 27 2.90 24.12 -2.18
N ILE A 28 3.68 24.16 -1.10
CA ILE A 28 3.39 23.45 0.14
C ILE A 28 2.09 23.97 0.76
N LEU A 29 1.94 25.30 0.91
CA LEU A 29 0.72 25.92 1.45
C LEU A 29 -0.51 25.61 0.60
N THR A 30 -0.37 25.60 -0.72
CA THR A 30 -1.47 25.24 -1.63
C THR A 30 -1.92 23.79 -1.42
N GLU A 31 -0.98 22.88 -1.17
CA GLU A 31 -1.32 21.49 -0.85
C GLU A 31 -1.91 21.34 0.55
N ILE A 32 -1.38 22.05 1.55
CA ILE A 32 -1.92 22.07 2.92
C ILE A 32 -3.36 22.58 2.93
N LYS A 33 -3.70 23.60 2.13
CA LYS A 33 -5.07 24.10 2.00
C LYS A 33 -6.06 23.04 1.55
N LYS A 34 -5.63 21.96 0.89
CA LYS A 34 -6.50 20.84 0.48
C LYS A 34 -6.69 19.82 1.60
N CYS A 35 -5.91 19.92 2.66
CA CYS A 35 -5.90 18.98 3.76
C CYS A 35 -6.78 19.44 4.92
N GLU A 36 -7.23 18.48 5.71
CA GLU A 36 -7.74 18.67 7.07
C GLU A 36 -6.81 17.94 8.04
N VAL A 37 -6.73 18.40 9.28
CA VAL A 37 -5.82 17.82 10.28
C VAL A 37 -6.60 16.79 11.09
N ARG A 38 -6.13 15.54 11.10
CA ARG A 38 -6.74 14.44 11.86
C ARG A 38 -5.70 13.70 12.69
N CYS A 39 -6.12 13.05 13.77
CA CYS A 39 -5.22 12.13 14.47
C CYS A 39 -4.97 10.87 13.63
N ALA A 40 -3.89 10.15 13.92
CA ALA A 40 -3.50 8.96 13.16
C ALA A 40 -4.59 7.88 13.14
N ASN A 41 -5.30 7.67 14.25
CA ASN A 41 -6.42 6.71 14.33
C ASN A 41 -7.57 7.14 13.38
N CYS A 42 -7.99 8.41 13.41
CA CYS A 42 -9.07 8.92 12.56
C CYS A 42 -8.71 8.90 11.07
N HIS A 43 -7.48 9.32 10.72
CA HIS A 43 -6.98 9.24 9.34
C HIS A 43 -7.00 7.80 8.82
N ARG A 44 -6.59 6.85 9.67
CA ARG A 44 -6.59 5.42 9.33
C ARG A 44 -8.00 4.84 9.17
N LEU A 45 -8.96 5.23 10.02
CA LEU A 45 -10.36 4.84 9.85
C LEU A 45 -10.95 5.36 8.53
N ARG A 46 -10.65 6.60 8.17
CA ARG A 46 -11.10 7.16 6.88
C ARG A 46 -10.46 6.43 5.70
N THR A 47 -9.16 6.19 5.77
CA THR A 47 -8.43 5.42 4.76
C THR A 47 -9.05 4.03 4.61
N ALA A 48 -9.31 3.34 5.72
CA ALA A 48 -9.93 2.03 5.69
C ALA A 48 -11.30 2.04 5.00
N ARG A 49 -12.14 3.05 5.26
CA ARG A 49 -13.46 3.22 4.61
C ARG A 49 -13.30 3.51 3.12
N GLN A 50 -12.42 4.42 2.76
CA GLN A 50 -12.17 4.83 1.38
C GLN A 50 -11.70 3.64 0.51
N PHE A 51 -10.85 2.79 1.06
CA PHE A 51 -10.27 1.64 0.35
C PHE A 51 -10.95 0.31 0.67
N ASN A 52 -12.11 0.34 1.34
CA ASN A 52 -12.89 -0.83 1.74
C ASN A 52 -12.04 -1.95 2.36
N TRP A 53 -11.27 -1.62 3.39
CA TRP A 53 -10.36 -2.57 4.02
C TRP A 53 -11.13 -3.73 4.67
N THR A 54 -10.65 -4.95 4.41
CA THR A 54 -11.22 -6.20 4.97
C THR A 54 -11.30 -6.25 6.50
N LYS A 55 -10.56 -5.39 7.22
CA LYS A 55 -10.62 -5.24 8.68
C LYS A 55 -11.88 -4.51 9.19
N LEU A 56 -12.70 -3.91 8.32
CA LEU A 56 -13.93 -3.20 8.69
C LEU A 56 -15.14 -4.12 8.99
N GLY A 57 -14.95 -5.44 8.99
CA GLY A 57 -16.04 -6.41 9.12
C GLY A 57 -16.63 -6.76 7.75
N THR A 58 -16.84 -8.05 7.51
CA THR A 58 -17.44 -8.54 6.27
C THR A 58 -18.91 -8.13 6.19
N ALA A 59 -19.21 -7.16 5.32
CA ALA A 59 -20.52 -7.01 4.72
C ALA A 59 -20.35 -6.55 3.27
N VAL A 60 -20.72 -7.47 2.37
CA VAL A 60 -21.23 -7.24 1.02
C VAL A 60 -20.28 -6.61 -0.01
N THR A 61 -20.10 -7.40 -1.06
CA THR A 61 -19.59 -7.03 -2.36
C THR A 61 -20.34 -5.83 -2.95
N SER A 62 -19.61 -4.78 -3.29
CA SER A 62 -19.92 -3.99 -4.48
C SER A 62 -18.62 -3.77 -5.23
N LYS A 63 -18.54 -4.33 -6.44
CA LYS A 63 -17.50 -3.98 -7.41
C LYS A 63 -17.57 -2.47 -7.61
N THR A 64 -16.65 -1.72 -6.99
CA THR A 64 -16.41 -0.35 -7.44
C THR A 64 -15.66 -0.45 -8.75
N GLU A 65 -16.32 0.03 -9.79
CA GLU A 65 -15.85 0.05 -11.16
C GLU A 65 -14.48 0.75 -11.24
N ALA A 66 -13.58 0.14 -12.02
CA ALA A 66 -12.27 0.70 -12.24
C ALA A 66 -12.39 2.09 -12.86
N SER A 67 -11.86 3.11 -12.18
CA SER A 67 -11.75 4.47 -12.69
C SER A 67 -11.05 4.47 -14.07
N PRO A 68 -11.65 5.10 -15.10
CA PRO A 68 -11.06 5.11 -16.43
C PRO A 68 -9.84 6.02 -16.42
N ARG A 69 -8.64 5.43 -16.48
CA ARG A 69 -7.43 6.16 -16.81
C ARG A 69 -7.53 6.68 -18.25
N ALA A 70 -7.75 7.97 -18.40
CA ALA A 70 -7.58 8.68 -19.66
C ALA A 70 -6.14 8.48 -20.16
N ARG A 71 -5.98 7.98 -21.38
CA ARG A 71 -4.69 7.85 -22.06
C ARG A 71 -4.56 9.02 -23.02
N GLY A 72 -3.64 9.93 -22.73
CA GLY A 72 -3.20 10.95 -23.67
C GLY A 72 -2.59 10.28 -24.92
N THR A 73 -3.09 10.67 -26.08
CA THR A 73 -2.59 10.27 -27.40
C THR A 73 -1.42 11.16 -27.79
N LYS A 74 -0.21 10.61 -27.83
CA LYS A 74 0.85 11.18 -28.68
C LYS A 74 0.89 10.39 -29.98
N ALA A 75 0.93 11.10 -31.10
CA ALA A 75 1.12 10.55 -32.44
C ALA A 75 2.41 9.71 -32.48
N VAL A 76 2.35 8.54 -33.11
CA VAL A 76 3.47 7.60 -33.25
C VAL A 76 3.75 7.42 -34.74
N PRO A 77 5.03 7.38 -35.19
CA PRO A 77 5.40 7.31 -36.60
C PRO A 77 4.81 6.10 -37.33
N ASP A 78 4.46 6.32 -38.59
CA ASP A 78 3.65 5.48 -39.47
C ASP A 78 4.45 4.39 -40.20
N GLU A 79 5.36 3.72 -39.49
CA GLU A 79 6.13 2.62 -40.06
C GLU A 79 5.60 1.28 -39.55
N LEU A 80 5.03 0.49 -40.47
CA LEU A 80 4.63 -0.87 -40.23
C LEU A 80 5.83 -1.69 -39.75
N ARG A 81 5.57 -2.64 -38.85
CA ARG A 81 6.60 -3.51 -38.27
C ARG A 81 6.19 -4.97 -38.38
N ALA A 82 7.11 -5.80 -38.83
CA ALA A 82 6.91 -7.24 -38.93
C ALA A 82 6.84 -7.90 -37.54
N CYS A 83 5.81 -8.73 -37.34
CA CYS A 83 5.64 -9.51 -36.12
C CYS A 83 6.51 -10.76 -36.12
N THR A 84 7.38 -10.94 -35.13
CA THR A 84 8.22 -12.16 -34.95
C THR A 84 7.48 -13.46 -34.59
N GLY A 85 6.15 -13.49 -34.69
CA GLY A 85 5.33 -14.66 -34.38
C GLY A 85 4.28 -15.02 -35.42
N CYS A 86 3.84 -14.07 -36.25
CA CYS A 86 2.95 -14.33 -37.39
C CYS A 86 3.46 -13.73 -38.70
N GLU A 87 4.63 -13.09 -38.68
CA GLU A 87 5.36 -12.49 -39.81
C GLU A 87 4.64 -11.36 -40.56
N GLN A 88 3.37 -11.10 -40.24
CA GLN A 88 2.60 -9.99 -40.79
C GLN A 88 3.17 -8.63 -40.38
N GLU A 89 3.17 -7.70 -41.32
CA GLU A 89 3.40 -6.28 -41.10
C GLU A 89 2.18 -5.64 -40.42
N LYS A 90 2.42 -5.00 -39.27
CA LYS A 90 1.34 -4.37 -38.49
C LYS A 90 1.76 -3.00 -37.99
N ALA A 91 0.78 -2.14 -37.77
CA ALA A 91 1.00 -0.85 -37.15
C ALA A 91 1.65 -1.00 -35.77
N PRO A 92 2.52 -0.07 -35.34
CA PRO A 92 3.12 -0.10 -34.00
C PRO A 92 2.09 -0.20 -32.86
N THR A 93 0.88 0.32 -33.06
CA THR A 93 -0.25 0.24 -32.11
C THR A 93 -0.66 -1.20 -31.80
N GLU A 94 -0.45 -2.14 -32.72
CA GLU A 94 -0.73 -3.58 -32.58
C GLU A 94 0.30 -4.35 -31.76
N PHE A 95 1.35 -3.66 -31.31
CA PHE A 95 2.37 -4.20 -30.41
C PHE A 95 2.22 -3.58 -29.03
N ALA A 96 2.08 -4.42 -28.00
CA ALA A 96 2.01 -3.95 -26.62
C ALA A 96 3.35 -3.35 -26.17
N PHE A 97 3.31 -2.36 -25.29
CA PHE A 97 4.52 -1.82 -24.68
C PHE A 97 5.21 -2.89 -23.82
N ARG A 98 6.53 -3.04 -24.01
CA ARG A 98 7.42 -3.73 -23.07
C ARG A 98 7.82 -2.78 -21.96
N ASP A 99 8.15 -1.55 -22.34
CA ASP A 99 8.50 -0.46 -21.44
C ASP A 99 7.82 0.82 -21.97
N LYS A 100 6.91 1.38 -21.17
CA LYS A 100 6.17 2.59 -21.54
C LYS A 100 7.03 3.85 -21.42
N ALA A 101 7.98 3.88 -20.48
CA ALA A 101 8.83 5.05 -20.24
C ALA A 101 9.85 5.22 -21.38
N ARG A 102 10.38 4.11 -21.90
CA ARG A 102 11.33 4.09 -23.03
C ARG A 102 10.66 3.97 -24.40
N GLY A 103 9.32 4.02 -24.48
CA GLY A 103 8.57 3.84 -25.73
C GLY A 103 8.76 2.46 -26.41
N CYS A 104 9.41 1.51 -25.74
CA CYS A 104 9.81 0.24 -26.33
C CYS A 104 8.61 -0.70 -26.44
N ARG A 105 8.22 -1.04 -27.67
CA ARG A 105 7.17 -2.03 -27.96
C ARG A 105 7.75 -3.45 -28.06
N ARG A 106 6.92 -4.45 -27.77
CA ARG A 106 7.27 -5.87 -27.91
C ARG A 106 7.41 -6.24 -29.39
N ARG A 107 8.18 -7.29 -29.68
CA ARG A 107 8.43 -7.80 -31.06
C ARG A 107 7.31 -8.69 -31.61
N ARG A 108 6.37 -9.14 -30.75
CA ARG A 108 5.20 -9.93 -31.14
C ARG A 108 3.94 -9.07 -30.99
N CYS A 109 3.03 -9.16 -31.95
CA CYS A 109 1.76 -8.45 -31.92
C CYS A 109 0.86 -8.95 -30.79
N LYS A 110 -0.15 -8.16 -30.41
CA LYS A 110 -1.11 -8.49 -29.34
C LYS A 110 -1.78 -9.84 -29.56
N ASP A 111 -2.09 -10.22 -30.80
CA ASP A 111 -2.76 -11.50 -31.10
C ASP A 111 -1.84 -12.69 -30.87
N CYS A 112 -0.59 -12.63 -31.36
CA CYS A 112 0.42 -13.66 -31.08
C CYS A 112 0.68 -13.77 -29.58
N MET A 113 0.72 -12.64 -28.86
CA MET A 113 0.85 -12.63 -27.40
C MET A 113 -0.37 -13.25 -26.72
N ARG A 114 -1.59 -13.02 -27.22
CA ARG A 114 -2.83 -13.62 -26.70
C ARG A 114 -2.85 -15.13 -26.91
N LYS A 115 -2.47 -15.59 -28.11
CA LYS A 115 -2.34 -17.02 -28.44
C LYS A 115 -1.27 -17.69 -27.57
N TYR A 116 -0.10 -17.07 -27.43
CA TYR A 116 0.97 -17.54 -26.56
C TYR A 116 0.53 -17.63 -25.09
N ALA A 117 -0.11 -16.59 -24.56
CA ALA A 117 -0.61 -16.58 -23.19
C ALA A 117 -1.67 -17.66 -22.95
N SER A 118 -2.58 -17.87 -23.91
CA SER A 118 -3.59 -18.93 -23.86
C SER A 118 -2.95 -20.33 -23.88
N ALA A 119 -1.99 -20.57 -24.77
CA ALA A 119 -1.26 -21.84 -24.85
C ALA A 119 -0.44 -22.10 -23.57
N HIS A 120 0.30 -21.10 -23.09
CA HIS A 120 1.06 -21.16 -21.84
C HIS A 120 0.13 -21.44 -20.64
N TYR A 121 -1.03 -20.78 -20.56
CA TYR A 121 -2.01 -21.05 -19.50
C TYR A 121 -2.55 -22.48 -19.57
N ARG A 122 -2.86 -23.00 -20.76
CA ARG A 122 -3.32 -24.39 -20.94
C ARG A 122 -2.26 -25.41 -20.54
N LEU A 123 -1.00 -25.22 -20.96
CA LEU A 123 0.12 -26.12 -20.67
C LEU A 123 0.54 -26.10 -19.20
N HIS A 124 0.43 -24.95 -18.53
CA HIS A 124 0.75 -24.82 -17.12
C HIS A 124 -0.50 -24.79 -16.22
N ARG A 125 -1.67 -25.16 -16.76
CA ARG A 125 -2.93 -25.13 -16.00
C ARG A 125 -2.81 -25.99 -14.74
N ASP A 126 -2.12 -27.13 -14.84
CA ASP A 126 -1.96 -28.08 -13.75
C ASP A 126 -0.93 -27.57 -12.72
N LYS A 127 0.03 -26.73 -13.12
CA LYS A 127 0.92 -26.02 -12.19
C LYS A 127 0.15 -25.03 -11.31
N TYR A 128 -0.88 -24.38 -11.85
CA TYR A 128 -1.76 -23.46 -11.12
C TYR A 128 -2.94 -24.16 -10.43
N ALA A 129 -3.40 -25.30 -10.95
CA ALA A 129 -4.45 -26.15 -10.38
C ALA A 129 -3.91 -27.12 -9.31
N SER A 130 -2.60 -27.40 -9.32
CA SER A 130 -1.96 -28.18 -8.27
C SER A 130 -2.24 -27.52 -6.92
N GLY A 131 -2.66 -28.34 -5.96
CA GLY A 131 -3.24 -27.88 -4.70
C GLY A 131 -2.34 -26.95 -3.87
N GLY A 132 -1.09 -26.71 -4.25
CA GLY A 132 -0.21 -25.72 -3.61
C GLY A 132 -0.77 -24.30 -3.66
N TRP A 133 -1.35 -23.84 -4.79
CA TRP A 133 -1.92 -22.48 -4.85
C TRP A 133 -3.21 -22.35 -4.01
N ALA A 134 -4.10 -23.34 -4.09
CA ALA A 134 -5.34 -23.39 -3.31
C ALA A 134 -5.05 -23.55 -1.80
N ARG A 135 -4.12 -24.45 -1.41
CA ARG A 135 -3.63 -24.60 -0.04
C ARG A 135 -2.97 -23.31 0.46
N ASN A 136 -2.16 -22.65 -0.35
CA ASN A 136 -1.57 -21.35 0.01
C ASN A 136 -2.63 -20.24 0.15
N ARG A 137 -3.69 -20.25 -0.68
CA ARG A 137 -4.81 -19.31 -0.54
C ARG A 137 -5.61 -19.56 0.74
N GLN A 138 -5.93 -20.82 1.03
CA GLN A 138 -6.65 -21.23 2.24
C GLN A 138 -5.82 -20.95 3.50
N GLY A 139 -4.51 -21.24 3.46
CA GLY A 139 -3.56 -20.90 4.53
C GLY A 139 -3.51 -19.40 4.79
N ARG A 140 -3.41 -18.57 3.74
CA ARG A 140 -3.45 -17.10 3.88
C ARG A 140 -4.78 -16.60 4.45
N ALA A 141 -5.92 -17.17 4.04
CA ALA A 141 -7.23 -16.79 4.57
C ALA A 141 -7.34 -17.14 6.06
N THR A 142 -6.87 -18.33 6.43
CA THR A 142 -6.82 -18.80 7.83
C THR A 142 -5.94 -17.89 8.67
N MET A 143 -4.75 -17.52 8.19
CA MET A 143 -3.84 -16.62 8.92
C MET A 143 -4.37 -15.18 9.02
N ARG A 144 -5.07 -14.66 8.00
CA ARG A 144 -5.76 -13.37 8.12
C ARG A 144 -6.80 -13.40 9.24
N ARG A 145 -7.60 -14.46 9.31
CA ARG A 145 -8.60 -14.63 10.38
C ARG A 145 -7.93 -14.70 11.75
N TYR A 146 -6.85 -15.47 11.88
CA TYR A 146 -6.06 -15.52 13.11
C TYR A 146 -5.58 -14.12 13.52
N VAL A 147 -4.98 -13.35 12.60
CA VAL A 147 -4.50 -12.00 12.89
C VAL A 147 -5.64 -11.06 13.31
N HIS A 148 -6.81 -11.15 12.67
CA HIS A 148 -7.97 -10.35 13.06
C HIS A 148 -8.47 -10.72 14.45
N GLN A 149 -8.55 -12.02 14.77
CA GLN A 149 -8.93 -12.51 16.10
C GLN A 149 -7.92 -12.07 17.16
N TYR A 150 -6.62 -12.18 16.86
CA TYR A 150 -5.56 -11.73 17.74
C TYR A 150 -5.70 -10.24 18.05
N LEU A 151 -5.83 -9.39 17.04
CA LEU A 151 -6.03 -7.95 17.26
C LEU A 151 -7.35 -7.64 18.00
N GLY A 152 -8.39 -8.44 17.81
CA GLY A 152 -9.67 -8.28 18.53
C GLY A 152 -9.60 -8.66 20.00
N ALA A 153 -8.71 -9.59 20.37
CA ALA A 153 -8.51 -10.01 21.76
C ALA A 153 -7.45 -9.19 22.51
N HIS A 154 -6.64 -8.40 21.80
CA HIS A 154 -5.52 -7.65 22.36
C HIS A 154 -5.72 -6.15 22.09
N PRO A 155 -6.33 -5.39 23.03
CA PRO A 155 -6.42 -3.95 22.90
C PRO A 155 -5.03 -3.29 22.93
N CYS A 156 -4.97 -2.01 22.57
CA CYS A 156 -3.75 -1.22 22.65
C CYS A 156 -3.16 -1.27 24.08
N VAL A 157 -1.93 -1.75 24.22
CA VAL A 157 -1.26 -1.89 25.52
C VAL A 157 -1.10 -0.56 26.27
N ASP A 158 -1.02 0.58 25.56
CA ASP A 158 -0.81 1.89 26.19
C ASP A 158 -2.12 2.63 26.54
N CYS A 159 -3.22 2.37 25.83
CA CYS A 159 -4.44 3.18 25.98
C CYS A 159 -5.77 2.42 25.92
N GLY A 160 -5.75 1.10 25.75
CA GLY A 160 -6.95 0.27 25.76
C GLY A 160 -7.82 0.33 24.50
N GLU A 161 -7.44 1.07 23.44
CA GLU A 161 -8.17 1.08 22.17
C GLU A 161 -8.40 -0.33 21.63
N THR A 162 -9.65 -0.64 21.27
CA THR A 162 -10.09 -1.98 20.82
C THR A 162 -10.38 -2.04 19.33
N ASN A 163 -10.45 -0.91 18.63
CA ASN A 163 -10.78 -0.89 17.22
C ASN A 163 -9.65 -1.46 16.36
N ILE A 164 -9.82 -2.71 15.92
CA ILE A 164 -8.84 -3.48 15.13
C ILE A 164 -8.34 -2.79 13.86
N VAL A 165 -9.09 -1.81 13.33
CA VAL A 165 -8.68 -1.04 12.13
C VAL A 165 -7.50 -0.14 12.44
N VAL A 166 -7.43 0.41 13.65
CA VAL A 166 -6.37 1.34 14.08
C VAL A 166 -5.25 0.65 14.84
N LEU A 167 -5.40 -0.63 15.15
CA LEU A 167 -4.38 -1.45 15.83
C LEU A 167 -3.33 -1.98 14.84
N ASP A 168 -2.09 -2.01 15.34
CA ASP A 168 -0.89 -2.52 14.69
C ASP A 168 -0.08 -3.40 15.64
N PHE A 169 0.73 -4.29 15.05
CA PHE A 169 1.81 -4.98 15.73
C PHE A 169 3.02 -4.05 15.78
N ASP A 170 3.44 -3.71 16.99
CA ASP A 170 4.59 -2.88 17.28
C ASP A 170 5.66 -3.71 18.00
N HIS A 171 6.86 -3.81 17.42
CA HIS A 171 7.94 -4.62 17.96
C HIS A 171 8.44 -4.08 19.30
N ARG A 172 8.58 -4.96 20.30
CA ARG A 172 9.15 -4.58 21.60
C ARG A 172 10.58 -4.09 21.45
N ASP A 173 11.40 -4.80 20.70
CA ASP A 173 12.71 -4.36 20.25
C ASP A 173 12.78 -4.42 18.71
N GLY A 174 13.14 -3.31 18.08
CA GLY A 174 13.25 -3.19 16.63
C GLY A 174 14.46 -3.92 16.03
N SER A 175 15.40 -4.35 16.87
CA SER A 175 16.62 -5.07 16.47
C SER A 175 16.37 -6.51 16.00
N GLU A 176 15.29 -7.14 16.44
CA GLU A 176 14.98 -8.56 16.18
C GLU A 176 13.94 -8.80 15.07
N LYS A 177 13.56 -7.72 14.37
CA LYS A 177 12.57 -7.77 13.29
C LYS A 177 13.18 -8.44 12.06
N VAL A 178 12.59 -9.57 11.65
CA VAL A 178 12.99 -10.25 10.42
C VAL A 178 12.32 -9.60 9.22
N GLU A 179 11.01 -9.36 9.30
CA GLU A 179 10.20 -8.82 8.20
C GLU A 179 8.91 -8.17 8.72
N THR A 180 8.13 -7.52 7.84
CA THR A 180 6.81 -7.01 8.26
C THR A 180 5.74 -8.10 8.31
N ILE A 181 4.86 -8.06 9.34
CA ILE A 181 3.68 -8.93 9.47
C ILE A 181 2.84 -8.97 8.18
N ALA A 182 2.62 -7.81 7.56
CA ALA A 182 1.87 -7.69 6.31
C ALA A 182 2.51 -8.47 5.15
N TRP A 183 3.85 -8.45 5.06
CA TRP A 183 4.62 -9.14 4.04
C TRP A 183 4.63 -10.66 4.27
N LEU A 184 4.79 -11.10 5.52
CA LEU A 184 4.75 -12.52 5.91
C LEU A 184 3.37 -13.13 5.61
N LEU A 185 2.29 -12.40 5.91
CA LEU A 185 0.92 -12.76 5.52
C LEU A 185 0.75 -12.86 4.00
N ALA A 186 1.30 -11.90 3.24
CA ALA A 186 1.18 -11.89 1.78
C ALA A 186 1.89 -13.10 1.15
N ARG A 187 3.04 -13.51 1.69
CA ARG A 187 3.82 -14.66 1.22
C ARG A 187 3.37 -16.01 1.80
N GLY A 188 2.49 -16.01 2.81
CA GLY A 188 2.02 -17.26 3.44
C GLY A 188 3.08 -17.95 4.29
N ARG A 189 4.00 -17.18 4.89
CA ARG A 189 5.08 -17.69 5.77
C ARG A 189 4.55 -17.84 7.19
N THR A 190 3.72 -18.85 7.43
CA THR A 190 2.95 -19.01 8.68
C THR A 190 3.81 -19.11 9.95
N ALA A 191 4.86 -19.93 9.94
CA ALA A 191 5.71 -20.11 11.12
C ALA A 191 6.43 -18.80 11.50
N GLU A 192 7.03 -18.12 10.52
CA GLU A 192 7.65 -16.81 10.72
C GLU A 192 6.65 -15.75 11.14
N LEU A 193 5.44 -15.76 10.58
CA LEU A 193 4.38 -14.84 10.98
C LEU A 193 4.07 -14.98 12.48
N LEU A 194 3.88 -16.20 12.98
CA LEU A 194 3.57 -16.43 14.39
C LEU A 194 4.74 -16.04 15.29
N SER A 195 5.96 -16.38 14.90
CA SER A 195 7.19 -15.97 15.62
C SER A 195 7.31 -14.44 15.68
N GLU A 196 7.04 -13.75 14.57
CA GLU A 196 7.11 -12.30 14.50
C GLU A 196 6.01 -11.65 15.35
N ILE A 197 4.78 -12.18 15.35
CA ILE A 197 3.69 -11.71 16.21
C ILE A 197 4.08 -11.81 17.69
N ALA A 198 4.74 -12.89 18.10
CA ALA A 198 5.16 -13.09 19.49
C ALA A 198 6.18 -12.02 19.98
N LYS A 199 6.91 -11.39 19.06
CA LYS A 199 7.86 -10.28 19.35
C LYS A 199 7.18 -8.90 19.42
N CYS A 200 5.93 -8.81 19.02
CA CYS A 200 5.18 -7.56 18.97
C CYS A 200 4.24 -7.41 20.17
N GLU A 201 3.93 -6.16 20.48
CA GLU A 201 2.79 -5.75 21.29
C GLU A 201 1.75 -5.11 20.38
N VAL A 202 0.48 -5.13 20.79
CA VAL A 202 -0.58 -4.46 20.03
C VAL A 202 -0.70 -3.02 20.50
N ARG A 203 -0.59 -2.07 19.57
CA ARG A 203 -0.75 -0.64 19.82
C ARG A 203 -1.62 0.02 18.76
N CYS A 204 -2.36 1.05 19.14
CA CYS A 204 -3.04 1.90 18.17
C CYS A 204 -2.06 2.83 17.44
N ALA A 205 -2.40 3.27 16.24
CA ALA A 205 -1.57 4.12 15.41
C ALA A 205 -1.09 5.41 16.12
N ASN A 206 -1.91 6.00 17.00
CA ASN A 206 -1.53 7.15 17.81
C ASN A 206 -0.43 6.82 18.83
N CYS A 207 -0.61 5.76 19.62
CA CYS A 207 0.34 5.38 20.66
C CYS A 207 1.64 4.84 20.06
N HIS A 208 1.56 4.05 18.99
CA HIS A 208 2.72 3.60 18.23
C HIS A 208 3.57 4.79 17.76
N GLN A 209 2.96 5.83 17.15
CA GLN A 209 3.70 7.03 16.73
C GLN A 209 4.30 7.83 17.90
N ARG A 210 3.66 7.85 19.08
CA ARG A 210 4.22 8.48 20.28
C ARG A 210 5.46 7.71 20.75
N ARG A 211 5.39 6.39 20.79
CA ARG A 211 6.51 5.51 21.16
C ARG A 211 7.67 5.66 20.20
N THR A 212 7.43 5.59 18.89
CA THR A 212 8.46 5.84 17.86
C THR A 212 9.11 7.22 18.07
N ALA A 213 8.30 8.27 18.26
CA ALA A 213 8.84 9.61 18.45
C ALA A 213 9.71 9.74 19.71
N ALA A 214 9.36 9.04 20.79
CA ALA A 214 10.17 8.97 22.01
C ALA A 214 11.47 8.17 21.79
N GLN A 215 11.37 6.98 21.20
CA GLN A 215 12.50 6.08 20.94
C GLN A 215 13.59 6.73 20.07
N PHE A 216 13.19 7.45 19.02
CA PHE A 216 14.11 8.14 18.12
C PHE A 216 14.38 9.60 18.52
N GLY A 217 13.91 10.04 19.70
CA GLY A 217 14.19 11.37 20.23
C GLY A 217 13.74 12.52 19.32
N TRP A 218 12.59 12.39 18.65
CA TRP A 218 12.08 13.40 17.72
C TRP A 218 11.84 14.73 18.46
N THR A 219 12.16 15.86 17.82
CA THR A 219 12.10 17.20 18.44
C THR A 219 10.75 17.50 19.09
N LYS A 220 9.65 17.13 18.46
CA LYS A 220 8.31 17.34 19.02
C LYS A 220 8.01 16.49 20.26
N ALA A 221 8.60 15.30 20.37
CA ALA A 221 8.50 14.48 21.58
C ALA A 221 9.33 15.08 22.72
N LYS A 222 10.54 15.57 22.41
CA LYS A 222 11.40 16.31 23.34
C LYS A 222 10.73 17.59 23.86
N ARG A 223 10.10 18.38 22.96
CA ARG A 223 9.30 19.55 23.33
C ARG A 223 8.12 19.19 24.23
N ALA A 224 7.36 18.16 23.87
CA ALA A 224 6.23 17.70 24.69
C ALA A 224 6.66 17.19 26.08
N ALA A 225 7.87 16.63 26.19
CA ALA A 225 8.47 16.20 27.45
C ALA A 225 9.18 17.33 28.22
N GLY A 226 9.19 18.57 27.70
CA GLY A 226 9.85 19.71 28.33
C GLY A 226 11.38 19.69 28.26
N THR A 227 11.99 18.80 27.48
CA THR A 227 13.47 18.66 27.43
C THR A 227 14.13 19.63 26.45
N ILE A 228 13.35 20.34 25.63
CA ILE A 228 13.80 21.42 24.74
C ILE A 228 12.70 22.49 24.73
N SER A 229 13.05 23.75 25.03
CA SER A 229 12.13 24.90 24.95
C SER A 229 11.92 25.38 23.52
N GLU A 230 10.77 26.00 23.22
CA GLU A 230 10.61 26.69 21.93
C GLU A 230 11.56 27.88 21.84
N PRO A 231 12.17 28.15 20.66
CA PRO A 231 12.74 29.46 20.42
C PRO A 231 11.60 30.48 20.48
N ALA A 232 11.77 31.54 21.27
CA ALA A 232 10.80 32.62 21.33
C ALA A 232 10.58 33.21 19.94
N GLY A 233 9.36 33.08 19.40
CA GLY A 233 8.90 33.77 18.21
C GLY A 233 9.26 33.12 16.87
N VAL A 234 8.41 32.20 16.41
CA VAL A 234 8.17 32.01 14.96
C VAL A 234 6.69 31.63 14.78
N LEU A 235 5.90 32.55 14.25
CA LEU A 235 4.57 32.29 13.67
C LEU A 235 4.73 32.03 12.16
#